data_AF-A0A0F8YDM2-F1
#
_entry.id   AF-A0A0F8YDM2-F1
#
_cell.length_a   1.000
_cell.length_b   1.000
_cell.length_c   1.000
_cell.angle_alpha   90.00
_cell.angle_beta   90.00
_cell.angle_gamma   90.00
#
_symmetry.space_group_name_H-M   'P 1'
#
loop_
_entity.id
_entity.type
_entity.pdbx_description
1 polymer ?
#
loop_
_entity_poly.entity_id
_entity_poly.type
_entity_poly.pdbx_seq_one_letter_code
_entity_poly.pdbx_strand_id
1 'polypeptide(L)'
;MKENNPLPTVGGTIPLIEVDGSAYDCGYRYGQIVREKYSSFRQYLDQAQSWNPLSPAVRKLFEQRCPYILDIHRGLMESSGPAKQTGKANPETGCTSFGVSGSVTFDGEPISGQNKDATENPHLYIVLRMRIRGGPTILVLAYPGEVLGYGMWSTGMSIFRNTLYSVAGAEKGLGMDQWGLLALAGKSVHEG
;
A
#
# COMPACT_ATOMS: atom_id res chain seq x y z
N MET A 1 -33.73 7.21 -4.56
CA MET A 1 -33.46 6.33 -3.40
C MET A 1 -32.02 6.57 -3.01
N LYS A 2 -31.76 7.16 -1.84
CA LYS A 2 -30.40 7.34 -1.30
C LYS A 2 -30.04 6.03 -0.61
N GLU A 3 -29.08 5.28 -1.13
CA GLU A 3 -28.52 4.14 -0.41
C GLU A 3 -27.82 4.65 0.86
N ASN A 4 -28.24 4.12 1.99
CA ASN A 4 -27.62 4.37 3.28
C ASN A 4 -26.19 3.80 3.25
N ASN A 5 -25.19 4.68 3.23
CA ASN A 5 -23.83 4.30 3.60
C ASN A 5 -23.90 3.69 5.02
N PRO A 6 -23.48 2.43 5.22
CA PRO A 6 -23.49 1.85 6.55
C PRO A 6 -22.52 2.66 7.44
N LEU A 7 -23.06 3.28 8.49
CA LEU A 7 -22.25 3.85 9.56
C LEU A 7 -21.59 2.69 10.34
N PRO A 8 -20.34 2.85 10.82
CA PRO A 8 -19.59 1.75 11.43
C PRO A 8 -20.18 1.36 12.79
N THR A 9 -20.38 0.06 13.01
CA THR A 9 -20.81 -0.54 14.28
C THR A 9 -19.67 -0.57 15.30
N VAL A 10 -20.02 -0.39 16.58
CA VAL A 10 -19.15 -0.57 17.75
C VAL A 10 -18.60 -2.01 17.73
N GLY A 11 -17.28 -2.15 17.56
CA GLY A 11 -16.60 -3.41 17.23
C GLY A 11 -15.84 -3.39 15.89
N GLY A 12 -15.81 -2.22 15.22
CA GLY A 12 -15.23 -1.88 13.92
C GLY A 12 -14.50 -2.97 13.14
N THR A 13 -15.23 -3.67 12.27
CA THR A 13 -14.65 -4.49 11.21
C THR A 13 -14.02 -3.60 10.14
N ILE A 14 -12.78 -3.91 9.73
CA ILE A 14 -12.11 -3.20 8.63
C ILE A 14 -12.60 -3.79 7.29
N PRO A 15 -13.12 -2.98 6.36
CA PRO A 15 -13.62 -3.50 5.08
C PRO A 15 -12.51 -4.18 4.26
N LEU A 16 -12.87 -5.28 3.60
CA LEU A 16 -11.97 -6.02 2.71
C LEU A 16 -12.29 -5.72 1.25
N ILE A 17 -11.29 -5.28 0.50
CA ILE A 17 -11.34 -5.15 -0.96
C ILE A 17 -10.51 -6.26 -1.56
N GLU A 18 -11.13 -7.05 -2.45
CA GLU A 18 -10.49 -8.18 -3.10
C GLU A 18 -10.52 -8.03 -4.60
N VAL A 19 -9.37 -8.19 -5.23
CA VAL A 19 -9.23 -8.20 -6.68
C VAL A 19 -8.34 -9.36 -7.11
N ASP A 20 -8.68 -9.94 -8.26
CA ASP A 20 -7.98 -11.06 -8.86
C ASP A 20 -7.89 -10.81 -10.37
N GLY A 21 -6.73 -11.11 -10.96
CA GLY A 21 -6.51 -10.99 -12.40
C GLY A 21 -5.05 -10.77 -12.76
N SER A 22 -4.82 -10.19 -13.94
CA SER A 22 -3.50 -9.63 -14.25
C SER A 22 -3.17 -8.47 -13.30
N ALA A 23 -1.89 -8.12 -13.19
CA ALA A 23 -1.46 -6.97 -12.39
C ALA A 23 -2.21 -5.67 -12.77
N TYR A 24 -2.39 -5.45 -14.08
CA TYR A 24 -3.18 -4.36 -14.61
C TYR A 24 -4.65 -4.42 -14.18
N ASP A 25 -5.31 -5.58 -14.33
CA ASP A 25 -6.72 -5.74 -13.96
C ASP A 25 -6.95 -5.51 -12.47
N CYS A 26 -6.03 -5.99 -11.63
CA CYS A 26 -6.05 -5.74 -10.19
C CYS A 26 -6.01 -4.24 -9.88
N GLY A 27 -5.06 -3.51 -10.47
CA GLY A 27 -4.95 -2.06 -10.30
C GLY A 27 -6.19 -1.32 -10.81
N TYR A 28 -6.69 -1.69 -11.99
CA TYR A 28 -7.85 -1.06 -12.61
C TYR A 28 -9.13 -1.25 -11.78
N ARG A 29 -9.44 -2.50 -11.40
CA ARG A 29 -10.62 -2.80 -10.58
C ARG A 29 -10.53 -2.16 -9.20
N TYR A 30 -9.35 -2.18 -8.59
CA TYR A 30 -9.15 -1.53 -7.29
C TYR A 30 -9.43 -0.04 -7.37
N GLY A 31 -8.88 0.66 -8.37
CA GLY A 31 -9.12 2.09 -8.55
C GLY A 31 -10.59 2.42 -8.85
N GLN A 32 -11.31 1.58 -9.60
CA GLN A 32 -12.77 1.73 -9.79
C GLN A 32 -13.53 1.66 -8.46
N ILE A 33 -13.25 0.64 -7.64
CA ILE A 33 -13.88 0.45 -6.33
C ILE A 33 -13.60 1.66 -5.42
N VAL A 34 -12.35 2.11 -5.36
CA VAL A 34 -11.96 3.28 -4.56
C VAL A 34 -12.70 4.54 -5.02
N ARG A 35 -12.75 4.78 -6.33
CA ARG A 35 -13.42 5.94 -6.90
C ARG A 35 -14.93 5.96 -6.60
N GLU A 36 -15.58 4.80 -6.64
CA GLU A 36 -17.03 4.67 -6.45
C GLU A 36 -17.44 4.69 -4.98
N LYS A 37 -16.72 3.96 -4.13
CA LYS A 37 -17.12 3.73 -2.72
C LYS A 37 -16.37 4.60 -1.72
N TYR A 38 -15.20 5.12 -2.10
CA TYR A 38 -14.29 5.84 -1.22
C TYR A 38 -13.88 7.18 -1.83
N SER A 39 -14.83 7.89 -2.45
CA SER A 39 -14.56 9.15 -3.16
C SER A 39 -13.96 10.25 -2.27
N SER A 40 -14.20 10.23 -0.95
CA SER A 40 -13.55 11.15 0.01
C SER A 40 -12.06 10.89 0.22
N PHE A 41 -11.54 9.75 -0.25
CA PHE A 41 -10.14 9.32 -0.15
C PHE A 41 -9.39 9.52 -1.46
N ARG A 42 -9.99 10.26 -2.40
CA ARG A 42 -9.47 10.41 -3.76
C ARG A 42 -8.01 10.87 -3.81
N GLN A 43 -7.58 11.68 -2.85
CA GLN A 43 -6.18 12.10 -2.71
C GLN A 43 -5.18 10.94 -2.68
N TYR A 44 -5.50 9.80 -2.05
CA TYR A 44 -4.62 8.63 -2.00
C TYR A 44 -4.56 7.93 -3.35
N LEU A 45 -5.72 7.78 -4.01
CA LEU A 45 -5.79 7.22 -5.36
C LEU A 45 -5.01 8.09 -6.38
N ASP A 46 -5.06 9.42 -6.24
CA ASP A 46 -4.35 10.36 -7.11
C ASP A 46 -2.82 10.23 -6.99
N GLN A 47 -2.29 9.68 -5.90
CA GLN A 47 -0.86 9.42 -5.76
C GLN A 47 -0.34 8.42 -6.80
N ALA A 48 -1.20 7.56 -7.36
CA ALA A 48 -0.83 6.67 -8.46
C ALA A 48 -0.25 7.44 -9.66
N GLN A 49 -0.65 8.70 -9.88
CA GLN A 49 -0.14 9.54 -10.97
C GLN A 49 1.35 9.88 -10.82
N SER A 50 1.91 9.80 -9.60
CA SER A 50 3.34 9.99 -9.36
C SER A 50 4.21 8.88 -9.96
N TRP A 51 3.60 7.76 -10.38
CA TRP A 51 4.28 6.64 -11.03
C TRP A 51 4.45 6.82 -12.54
N ASN A 52 3.86 7.86 -13.13
CA ASN A 52 4.08 8.18 -14.54
C ASN A 52 5.51 8.75 -14.77
N PRO A 53 5.95 9.81 -14.06
CA PRO A 53 7.27 10.42 -14.27
C PRO A 53 8.44 9.70 -13.56
N LEU A 54 8.48 8.37 -13.54
CA LEU A 54 9.65 7.66 -12.96
C LEU A 54 10.92 7.96 -13.76
N SER A 55 12.03 8.19 -13.04
CA SER A 55 13.34 8.31 -13.68
C SER A 55 13.70 7.00 -14.41
N PRO A 56 14.48 7.04 -15.51
CA PRO A 56 14.85 5.84 -16.25
C PRO A 56 15.51 4.77 -15.38
N ALA A 57 16.33 5.17 -14.41
CA ALA A 57 16.99 4.25 -13.49
C ALA A 57 16.00 3.53 -12.56
N VAL A 58 15.05 4.26 -11.97
CA VAL A 58 14.02 3.68 -11.10
C VAL A 58 13.09 2.78 -11.90
N ARG A 59 12.65 3.23 -13.08
CA ARG A 59 11.81 2.42 -13.99
C ARG A 59 12.49 1.09 -14.33
N LYS A 60 13.76 1.12 -14.74
CA LYS A 60 14.54 -0.08 -15.05
C LYS A 60 14.62 -1.04 -13.86
N LEU A 61 14.78 -0.52 -12.65
CA LEU A 61 14.81 -1.33 -11.43
C LEU A 61 13.50 -2.08 -11.22
N PHE A 62 12.35 -1.41 -11.38
CA PHE A 62 11.03 -2.03 -11.29
C PHE A 62 10.78 -3.06 -12.41
N GLU A 63 11.14 -2.74 -13.66
CA GLU A 63 11.01 -3.67 -14.79
C GLU A 63 11.77 -4.99 -14.54
N GLN A 64 12.93 -4.90 -13.88
CA GLN A 64 13.76 -6.06 -13.59
C GLN A 64 13.31 -6.87 -12.38
N ARG A 65 12.81 -6.21 -11.33
CA ARG A 65 12.57 -6.83 -10.02
C ARG A 65 11.10 -7.15 -9.76
N CYS A 66 10.20 -6.27 -10.20
CA CYS A 66 8.77 -6.37 -9.92
C CYS A 66 7.92 -5.67 -10.98
N PRO A 67 7.94 -6.15 -12.24
CA PRO A 67 7.25 -5.49 -13.35
C PRO A 67 5.74 -5.35 -13.13
N TYR A 68 5.14 -6.26 -12.37
CA TYR A 68 3.74 -6.21 -11.98
C TYR A 68 3.35 -4.93 -11.21
N ILE A 69 4.27 -4.27 -10.49
CA ILE A 69 3.97 -3.02 -9.80
C ILE A 69 3.69 -1.88 -10.79
N LEU A 70 4.45 -1.82 -11.89
CA LEU A 70 4.21 -0.84 -12.95
C LEU A 70 2.83 -1.05 -13.58
N ASP A 71 2.43 -2.30 -13.76
CA ASP A 71 1.11 -2.65 -14.30
C ASP A 71 -0.03 -2.32 -13.34
N ILE A 72 0.12 -2.58 -12.03
CA ILE A 72 -0.87 -2.19 -11.02
C ILE A 72 -1.07 -0.67 -11.05
N HIS A 73 0.02 0.11 -11.03
CA HIS A 73 -0.07 1.57 -11.05
C HIS A 73 -0.64 2.10 -12.36
N ARG A 74 -0.34 1.46 -13.51
CA ARG A 74 -1.00 1.77 -14.78
C ARG A 74 -2.51 1.58 -14.70
N GLY A 75 -2.99 0.44 -14.19
CA GLY A 75 -4.42 0.19 -14.00
C GLY A 75 -5.08 1.21 -13.04
N LEU A 76 -4.40 1.56 -11.96
CA LEU A 76 -4.88 2.59 -11.02
C LEU A 76 -5.01 3.96 -11.69
N MET A 77 -4.01 4.40 -12.45
CA MET A 77 -4.04 5.69 -13.14
C MET A 77 -5.17 5.76 -14.18
N GLU A 78 -5.39 4.68 -14.93
CA GLU A 78 -6.44 4.65 -15.96
C GLU A 78 -7.84 4.63 -15.36
N SER A 79 -8.04 3.90 -14.25
CA SER A 79 -9.32 3.85 -13.54
C SER A 79 -9.63 5.10 -12.72
N SER A 80 -8.61 5.79 -12.20
CA SER A 80 -8.78 7.04 -11.43
C SER A 80 -9.31 8.18 -12.28
N GLY A 81 -8.95 8.21 -13.56
CA GLY A 81 -9.10 9.39 -14.41
C GLY A 81 -8.16 10.53 -13.97
N PRO A 82 -8.37 11.77 -14.46
CA PRO A 82 -7.51 12.91 -14.15
C PRO A 82 -7.43 13.16 -12.65
N ALA A 83 -6.23 13.49 -12.14
CA ALA A 83 -6.04 13.85 -10.74
C ALA A 83 -6.94 15.03 -10.37
N LYS A 84 -7.59 14.96 -9.21
CA LYS A 84 -8.51 15.99 -8.71
C LYS A 84 -8.00 16.66 -7.45
N GLN A 85 -7.12 16.02 -6.69
CA GLN A 85 -6.60 16.53 -5.43
C GLN A 85 -5.09 16.35 -5.35
N THR A 86 -4.37 17.43 -5.08
CA THR A 86 -2.94 17.44 -4.80
C THR A 86 -2.74 17.77 -3.32
N GLY A 87 -3.20 16.89 -2.43
CA GLY A 87 -3.03 17.04 -0.99
C GLY A 87 -1.90 16.15 -0.49
N LYS A 88 -0.82 16.73 0.05
CA LYS A 88 0.07 16.01 0.96
C LYS A 88 -0.49 16.17 2.37
N ALA A 89 -1.17 15.15 2.87
CA ALA A 89 -1.41 15.04 4.31
C ALA A 89 -0.12 14.50 4.95
N ASN A 90 0.61 15.34 5.68
CA ASN A 90 1.63 14.90 6.62
C ASN A 90 1.21 15.34 8.03
N PRO A 91 0.15 14.76 8.60
CA PRO A 91 -0.01 14.87 10.04
C PRO A 91 1.18 14.16 10.71
N GLU A 92 1.68 14.76 11.79
CA GLU A 92 2.59 14.04 12.67
C GLU A 92 1.89 12.76 13.13
N THR A 93 2.55 11.62 12.91
CA THR A 93 2.03 10.31 13.30
C THR A 93 3.02 9.64 14.24
N GLY A 94 2.49 9.01 15.30
CA GLY A 94 3.23 8.05 16.10
C GLY A 94 3.03 6.65 15.52
N CYS A 95 4.05 5.81 15.56
CA CYS A 95 3.96 4.40 15.21
C CYS A 95 4.96 3.63 16.07
N THR A 96 4.60 2.44 16.53
CA THR A 96 5.51 1.46 17.15
C THR A 96 5.43 0.15 16.38
N SER A 97 6.57 -0.34 15.94
CA SER A 97 6.68 -1.62 15.23
C SER A 97 7.51 -2.60 16.04
N PHE A 98 7.24 -3.89 15.90
CA PHE A 98 8.00 -4.95 16.53
C PHE A 98 8.19 -6.14 15.59
N GLY A 99 9.26 -6.90 15.85
CA GLY A 99 9.55 -8.17 15.21
C GLY A 99 10.14 -9.12 16.25
N VAL A 100 9.66 -10.35 16.26
CA VAL A 100 10.03 -11.42 17.19
C VAL A 100 10.48 -12.60 16.35
N SER A 101 11.73 -13.03 16.56
CA SER A 101 12.30 -14.19 15.87
C SER A 101 11.59 -15.47 16.32
N GLY A 102 11.44 -16.43 15.40
CA GLY A 102 10.93 -17.77 15.71
C GLY A 102 11.72 -18.47 16.83
N SER A 103 13.01 -18.17 16.99
CA SER A 103 13.84 -18.73 18.09
C SER A 103 13.37 -18.36 19.50
N VAL A 104 12.48 -17.38 19.64
CA VAL A 104 11.92 -16.93 20.93
C VAL A 104 10.39 -16.97 20.96
N THR A 105 9.73 -17.61 19.97
CA THR A 105 8.28 -17.86 19.98
C THR A 105 7.99 -19.31 20.38
N PHE A 106 6.76 -19.57 20.85
CA PHE A 106 6.37 -20.90 21.34
C PHE A 106 6.33 -21.96 20.22
N ASP A 107 5.93 -21.56 19.02
CA ASP A 107 5.73 -22.43 17.85
C ASP A 107 6.87 -22.38 16.84
N GLY A 108 7.90 -21.56 17.08
CA GLY A 108 9.02 -21.39 16.15
C GLY A 108 8.71 -20.43 14.98
N GLU A 109 7.50 -19.89 14.88
CA GLU A 109 7.09 -18.99 13.81
C GLU A 109 7.40 -17.53 14.17
N PRO A 110 7.95 -16.72 13.26
CA PRO A 110 8.22 -15.31 13.53
C PRO A 110 6.93 -14.50 13.65
N ILE A 111 6.92 -13.52 14.56
CA ILE A 111 5.78 -12.61 14.76
C ILE A 111 6.26 -11.20 14.46
N SER A 112 5.47 -10.43 13.71
CA SER A 112 5.73 -9.01 13.49
C SER A 112 4.45 -8.21 13.46
N GLY A 113 4.53 -6.94 13.79
CA GLY A 113 3.36 -6.08 13.85
C GLY A 113 3.71 -4.63 14.07
N GLN A 114 2.68 -3.79 13.96
CA GLN A 114 2.77 -2.37 14.21
C GLN A 114 1.45 -1.86 14.79
N ASN A 115 1.52 -0.92 15.74
CA ASN A 115 0.42 0.00 16.00
C ASN A 115 0.63 1.30 15.20
N LYS A 116 -0.47 1.89 14.76
CA LYS A 116 -0.44 3.22 14.13
C LYS A 116 -1.21 4.19 15.01
N ASP A 117 -0.49 5.16 15.54
CA ASP A 117 -1.07 6.26 16.31
C ASP A 117 -1.58 7.27 15.28
N ALA A 118 -2.82 7.05 14.83
CA ALA A 118 -3.51 7.99 13.96
C ALA A 118 -4.28 9.00 14.82
N THR A 119 -4.00 10.29 14.61
CA THR A 119 -4.90 11.38 15.02
C THR A 119 -6.14 11.45 14.11
N GLU A 120 -6.06 10.83 12.94
CA GLU A 120 -7.15 10.68 11.99
C GLU A 120 -8.11 9.54 12.36
N ASN A 121 -9.31 9.58 11.80
CA ASN A 121 -10.37 8.61 12.06
C ASN A 121 -9.89 7.17 11.73
N PRO A 122 -9.92 6.19 12.66
CA PRO A 122 -9.50 4.82 12.38
C PRO A 122 -10.39 4.11 11.33
N HIS A 123 -11.56 4.66 11.01
CA HIS A 123 -12.44 4.18 9.93
C HIS A 123 -11.92 4.48 8.52
N LEU A 124 -10.70 4.99 8.38
CA LEU A 124 -10.08 5.35 7.10
C LEU A 124 -9.42 4.16 6.37
N TYR A 125 -9.24 3.01 7.02
CA TYR A 125 -8.52 1.87 6.43
C TYR A 125 -9.41 0.87 5.71
N ILE A 126 -8.80 0.18 4.75
CA ILE A 126 -9.29 -1.07 4.17
C ILE A 126 -8.21 -2.14 4.30
N VAL A 127 -8.62 -3.40 4.30
CA VAL A 127 -7.74 -4.52 3.97
C VAL A 127 -7.81 -4.71 2.46
N LEU A 128 -6.67 -4.62 1.79
CA LEU A 128 -6.53 -4.88 0.36
C LEU A 128 -5.94 -6.28 0.17
N ARG A 129 -6.66 -7.12 -0.56
CA ARG A 129 -6.16 -8.40 -1.08
C ARG A 129 -6.09 -8.37 -2.60
N MET A 130 -4.89 -8.38 -3.17
CA MET A 130 -4.68 -8.53 -4.61
C MET A 130 -4.07 -9.89 -4.93
N ARG A 131 -4.78 -10.72 -5.69
CA ARG A 131 -4.26 -11.98 -6.25
C ARG A 131 -3.78 -11.73 -7.68
N ILE A 132 -2.47 -11.58 -7.84
CA ILE A 132 -1.87 -11.21 -9.13
C ILE A 132 -1.45 -12.47 -9.87
N ARG A 133 -1.98 -12.68 -11.08
CA ARG A 133 -1.54 -13.76 -11.96
C ARG A 133 -0.08 -13.55 -12.36
N GLY A 134 0.79 -14.52 -12.02
CA GLY A 134 2.22 -14.44 -12.31
C GLY A 134 2.99 -13.46 -11.40
N GLY A 135 2.38 -12.99 -10.32
CA GLY A 135 3.00 -12.13 -9.31
C GLY A 135 2.67 -12.59 -7.89
N PRO A 136 3.16 -11.89 -6.85
CA PRO A 136 2.82 -12.20 -5.48
C PRO A 136 1.37 -11.83 -5.16
N THR A 137 0.80 -12.50 -4.16
CA THR A 137 -0.42 -12.00 -3.52
C THR A 137 -0.06 -10.89 -2.54
N ILE A 138 -0.77 -9.77 -2.62
CA ILE A 138 -0.62 -8.62 -1.71
C ILE A 138 -1.72 -8.69 -0.66
N LEU A 139 -1.37 -8.60 0.63
CA LEU A 139 -2.31 -8.47 1.73
C LEU A 139 -1.86 -7.35 2.67
N VAL A 140 -2.52 -6.20 2.58
CA VAL A 140 -2.11 -5.00 3.34
C VAL A 140 -3.31 -4.26 3.93
N LEU A 141 -3.10 -3.66 5.10
CA LEU A 141 -3.93 -2.59 5.64
C LEU A 141 -3.51 -1.28 4.98
N ALA A 142 -4.40 -0.58 4.30
CA ALA A 142 -4.05 0.58 3.48
C ALA A 142 -5.15 1.63 3.51
N TYR A 143 -4.80 2.89 3.21
CA TYR A 143 -5.82 3.86 2.83
C TYR A 143 -6.38 3.51 1.44
N PRO A 144 -7.68 3.72 1.17
CA PRO A 144 -8.27 3.49 -0.15
C PRO A 144 -7.53 4.25 -1.26
N GLY A 145 -6.78 3.53 -2.10
CA GLY A 145 -5.94 4.07 -3.18
C GLY A 145 -4.46 3.75 -3.04
N GLU A 146 -3.99 3.38 -1.84
CA GLU A 146 -2.61 2.94 -1.60
C GLU A 146 -2.39 1.47 -1.95
N VAL A 147 -1.19 1.13 -2.42
CA VAL A 147 -0.77 -0.27 -2.70
C VAL A 147 0.25 -0.78 -1.66
N LEU A 148 1.15 0.09 -1.17
CA LEU A 148 2.21 -0.32 -0.23
C LEU A 148 1.63 -0.77 1.12
N GLY A 149 0.73 0.04 1.71
CA GLY A 149 0.06 -0.25 2.97
C GLY A 149 0.97 -0.70 4.12
N TYR A 150 0.39 -1.43 5.06
CA TYR A 150 1.03 -2.12 6.19
C TYR A 150 0.62 -3.58 6.14
N GLY A 151 1.55 -4.51 6.03
CA GLY A 151 1.18 -5.92 5.90
C GLY A 151 2.24 -6.73 5.21
N MET A 152 1.80 -7.74 4.47
CA MET A 152 2.66 -8.78 3.95
C MET A 152 2.29 -9.23 2.54
N TRP A 153 3.28 -9.73 1.82
CA TRP A 153 3.09 -10.34 0.51
C TRP A 153 3.36 -11.84 0.58
N SER A 154 2.88 -12.59 -0.42
CA SER A 154 3.16 -14.03 -0.52
C SER A 154 4.62 -14.37 -0.81
N THR A 155 5.49 -13.36 -0.91
CA THR A 155 6.96 -13.52 -0.90
C THR A 155 7.48 -13.87 0.50
N GLY A 156 6.65 -13.76 1.54
CA GLY A 156 7.04 -13.89 2.95
C GLY A 156 7.57 -12.59 3.55
N MET A 157 7.62 -11.51 2.77
CA MET A 157 8.06 -10.19 3.22
C MET A 157 6.90 -9.43 3.86
N SER A 158 7.20 -8.75 4.97
CA SER A 158 6.29 -7.83 5.66
C SER A 158 6.93 -6.45 5.78
N ILE A 159 6.12 -5.39 5.72
CA ILE A 159 6.59 -4.02 5.93
C ILE A 159 5.69 -3.29 6.92
N PHE A 160 6.34 -2.51 7.77
CA PHE A 160 5.73 -1.58 8.71
C PHE A 160 6.42 -0.23 8.56
N ARG A 161 5.65 0.87 8.59
CA ARG A 161 6.17 2.20 8.27
C ARG A 161 6.14 3.07 9.52
N ASN A 162 7.31 3.52 9.98
CA ASN A 162 7.43 4.48 11.07
C ASN A 162 7.97 5.78 10.50
N THR A 163 7.34 6.89 10.83
CA THR A 163 7.83 8.21 10.43
C THR A 163 9.07 8.55 11.24
N LEU A 164 10.18 8.81 10.55
CA LEU A 164 11.41 9.33 11.14
C LEU A 164 11.65 10.74 10.58
N TYR A 165 11.85 11.70 11.46
CA TYR A 165 12.12 13.09 11.08
C TYR A 165 13.62 13.32 11.00
N SER A 166 14.07 13.84 9.87
CA SER A 166 15.45 14.23 9.63
C SER A 166 15.49 15.65 9.11
N VAL A 167 16.45 16.44 9.59
CA VAL A 167 16.75 17.76 9.03
C VAL A 167 17.58 17.68 7.75
N ALA A 168 18.17 16.51 7.47
CA ALA A 168 18.88 16.24 6.22
C ALA A 168 17.87 15.85 5.14
N GLY A 169 17.80 16.64 4.07
CA GLY A 169 17.10 16.25 2.84
C GLY A 169 17.89 15.23 2.03
N ALA A 170 17.23 14.57 1.08
CA ALA A 170 17.87 13.70 0.10
C ALA A 170 17.55 14.19 -1.31
N GLU A 171 18.58 14.59 -2.07
CA GLU A 171 18.44 14.95 -3.50
C GLU A 171 18.32 13.71 -4.40
N LYS A 172 18.73 12.54 -3.87
CA LYS A 172 18.79 11.26 -4.58
C LYS A 172 18.25 10.16 -3.70
N GLY A 173 17.78 9.09 -4.32
CA GLY A 173 17.27 7.90 -3.64
C GLY A 173 15.87 7.53 -4.10
N LEU A 174 15.33 6.50 -3.47
CA LEU A 174 13.97 6.04 -3.69
C LEU A 174 13.05 6.73 -2.69
N GLY A 175 11.86 7.13 -3.15
CA GLY A 175 10.78 7.51 -2.23
C GLY A 175 10.32 6.30 -1.41
N MET A 176 9.63 6.55 -0.29
CA MET A 176 9.15 5.49 0.61
C MET A 176 8.32 4.43 -0.12
N ASP A 177 7.40 4.85 -1.00
CA ASP A 177 6.58 3.91 -1.77
C ASP A 177 7.40 3.08 -2.75
N GLN A 178 8.41 3.69 -3.38
CA GLN A 178 9.28 3.01 -4.32
C GLN A 178 10.14 1.97 -3.60
N TRP A 179 10.83 2.36 -2.52
CA TRP A 179 11.65 1.45 -1.73
C TRP A 179 10.81 0.34 -1.09
N GLY A 180 9.68 0.68 -0.47
CA GLY A 180 8.84 -0.29 0.23
C GLY A 180 8.26 -1.36 -0.70
N LEU A 181 7.81 -0.97 -1.89
CA LEU A 181 7.30 -1.94 -2.87
C LEU A 181 8.41 -2.83 -3.45
N LEU A 182 9.63 -2.30 -3.61
CA LEU A 182 10.80 -3.10 -4.00
C LEU A 182 11.21 -4.09 -2.90
N ALA A 183 11.20 -3.65 -1.64
CA ALA A 183 11.52 -4.49 -0.50
C ALA A 183 10.53 -5.65 -0.35
N LEU A 184 9.22 -5.38 -0.45
CA LEU A 184 8.18 -6.42 -0.40
C LEU A 184 8.23 -7.40 -1.57
N ALA A 185 8.70 -6.94 -2.74
CA ALA A 185 8.92 -7.78 -3.90
C ALA A 185 10.15 -8.71 -3.78
N GLY A 186 11.03 -8.46 -2.81
CA GLY A 186 12.22 -9.27 -2.58
C GLY A 186 11.88 -10.71 -2.19
N LYS A 187 12.83 -11.62 -2.40
CA LYS A 187 12.71 -13.04 -1.99
C LYS A 187 13.17 -13.26 -0.56
N SER A 188 13.91 -12.31 0.01
CA SER A 188 14.37 -12.33 1.39
C SER A 188 14.72 -10.93 1.89
N VAL A 189 14.81 -10.78 3.20
CA VAL A 189 15.25 -9.53 3.87
C VAL A 189 16.68 -9.12 3.53
N HIS A 190 17.50 -10.02 2.97
CA HIS A 190 18.88 -9.73 2.59
C HIS A 190 19.03 -9.10 1.19
N GLU A 191 17.95 -9.07 0.40
CA GLU A 191 17.96 -8.53 -0.97
C GLU A 191 17.62 -7.02 -1.05
N GLY A 192 17.30 -6.39 0.09
CA GLY A 192 16.85 -5.00 0.21
C GLY A 192 17.95 -3.95 0.20
#